data_AF-A0A940TRL1-F1
#
_entry.id   AF-A0A940TRL1-F1
#
_cell.length_a   1.000
_cell.length_b   1.000
_cell.length_c   1.000
_cell.angle_alpha   90.00
_cell.angle_beta   90.00
_cell.angle_gamma   90.00
#
_symmetry.space_group_name_H-M   'P 1'
#
loop_
_entity.id
_entity.type
_entity.pdbx_description
1 polymer ?
#
loop_
_entity_poly.entity_id
_entity_poly.type
_entity_poly.pdbx_seq_one_letter_code
_entity_poly.pdbx_strand_id
1 'polypeptide(L)'
;SGFFDRVRYEIGGFHFSLNEMEHGILRGNRRHPYRLLKPFRKREPRMEFAITPLDPRIHFTLVCGARSCPPIGFYEADQIESQLQLAAESFINSPQVEILPQEGAVFISKIFKWYKRDFRGNDGGLIDLLLNYLDEGEKKTYLQQNRDKIRIRYQPYDWNLNEGENREVMR
;
A
#
# COMPACT_ATOMS: atom_id res chain seq x y z
N SER A 1 16.75 6.06 -14.02
CA SER A 1 17.07 4.90 -13.17
C SER A 1 17.53 5.41 -11.82
N GLY A 2 16.66 5.29 -10.81
CA GLY A 2 16.88 5.77 -9.44
C GLY A 2 17.36 4.65 -8.51
N PHE A 3 17.50 4.94 -7.20
CA PHE A 3 17.95 3.98 -6.18
C PHE A 3 17.22 2.62 -6.25
N PHE A 4 15.88 2.64 -6.33
CA PHE A 4 15.02 1.46 -6.39
C PHE A 4 15.17 0.58 -7.64
N ASP A 5 15.85 1.07 -8.69
CA ASP A 5 16.19 0.29 -9.89
C ASP A 5 17.61 -0.27 -9.87
N ARG A 6 18.48 0.30 -9.03
CA ARG A 6 19.92 0.01 -9.04
C ARG A 6 20.32 -1.05 -8.03
N VAL A 7 19.78 -0.97 -6.81
CA VAL A 7 20.05 -1.97 -5.77
C VAL A 7 19.37 -3.28 -6.17
N ARG A 8 20.12 -4.39 -6.10
CA ARG A 8 19.65 -5.72 -6.46
C ARG A 8 19.97 -6.72 -5.38
N TYR A 9 19.09 -7.71 -5.22
CA TYR A 9 19.26 -8.83 -4.31
C TYR A 9 19.08 -10.14 -5.07
N GLU A 10 19.80 -11.16 -4.63
CA GLU A 10 19.70 -12.51 -5.17
C GLU A 10 18.62 -13.30 -4.43
N ILE A 11 17.66 -13.85 -5.17
CA ILE A 11 16.59 -14.71 -4.66
C ILE A 11 16.43 -15.89 -5.63
N GLY A 12 16.63 -17.12 -5.15
CA GLY A 12 16.48 -18.33 -5.96
C GLY A 12 17.35 -18.34 -7.23
N GLY A 13 18.56 -17.76 -7.18
CA GLY A 13 19.47 -17.65 -8.33
C GLY A 13 19.14 -16.51 -9.32
N PHE A 14 18.12 -15.69 -9.04
CA PHE A 14 17.77 -14.53 -9.85
C PHE A 14 18.04 -13.23 -9.10
N HIS A 15 18.38 -12.19 -9.86
CA HIS A 15 18.59 -10.85 -9.32
C HIS A 15 17.33 -9.99 -9.50
N PHE A 16 16.89 -9.38 -8.41
CA PHE A 16 15.72 -8.51 -8.37
C PHE A 16 16.08 -7.14 -7.81
N SER A 17 15.68 -6.09 -8.52
CA SER A 17 15.61 -4.74 -7.96
C SER A 17 14.40 -4.57 -7.04
N LEU A 18 14.42 -3.56 -6.18
CA LEU A 18 13.28 -3.26 -5.29
C LEU A 18 11.99 -3.01 -6.07
N ASN A 19 12.07 -2.32 -7.21
CA ASN A 19 10.93 -2.14 -8.11
C ASN A 19 10.41 -3.47 -8.70
N GLU A 20 11.31 -4.40 -9.02
CA GLU A 20 10.91 -5.73 -9.51
C GLU A 20 10.33 -6.60 -8.39
N MET A 21 10.80 -6.47 -7.16
CA MET A 21 10.19 -7.14 -6.01
C MET A 21 8.77 -6.61 -5.76
N GLU A 22 8.60 -5.29 -5.65
CA GLU A 22 7.28 -4.71 -5.39
C GLU A 22 6.31 -5.05 -6.54
N HIS A 23 6.68 -4.72 -7.77
CA HIS A 23 5.73 -4.77 -8.88
C HIS A 23 5.69 -6.12 -9.60
N GLY A 24 6.82 -6.83 -9.62
CA GLY A 24 6.99 -8.10 -10.31
C GLY A 24 6.55 -9.28 -9.45
N ILE A 25 7.02 -9.33 -8.21
CA ILE A 25 6.74 -10.40 -7.25
C ILE A 25 5.44 -10.09 -6.50
N LEU A 26 5.46 -9.09 -5.60
CA LEU A 26 4.38 -8.86 -4.63
C LEU A 26 3.08 -8.43 -5.30
N ARG A 27 3.14 -7.60 -6.35
CA ARG A 27 1.96 -7.17 -7.11
C ARG A 27 1.56 -8.09 -8.25
N GLY A 28 2.13 -9.29 -8.36
CA GLY A 28 1.75 -10.27 -9.38
C GLY A 28 2.03 -9.77 -10.81
N ASN A 29 3.25 -9.27 -11.05
CA ASN A 29 3.70 -8.71 -12.31
C ASN A 29 2.77 -7.61 -12.88
N ARG A 30 2.31 -6.71 -12.00
CA ARG A 30 1.54 -5.53 -12.38
C ARG A 30 2.48 -4.38 -12.74
N ARG A 31 1.97 -3.47 -13.56
CA ARG A 31 2.71 -2.30 -14.00
C ARG A 31 2.86 -1.29 -12.86
N HIS A 32 4.02 -0.65 -12.75
CA HIS A 32 4.18 0.57 -11.94
C HIS A 32 3.19 1.65 -12.42
N PRO A 33 2.55 2.43 -11.53
CA PRO A 33 1.72 3.57 -11.92
C PRO A 33 2.33 4.54 -12.96
N TYR A 34 3.65 4.75 -12.95
CA TYR A 34 4.35 5.72 -13.81
C TYR A 34 5.22 5.08 -14.91
N ARG A 35 5.19 3.74 -15.07
CA ARG A 35 5.93 3.04 -16.13
C ARG A 35 4.96 2.50 -17.18
N LEU A 36 5.47 2.31 -18.40
CA LEU A 36 4.70 1.77 -19.52
C LEU A 36 4.71 0.24 -19.57
N LEU A 37 5.78 -0.39 -19.08
CA LEU A 37 6.01 -1.84 -19.19
C LEU A 37 5.86 -2.56 -17.85
N LYS A 38 5.46 -3.83 -17.92
CA LYS A 38 5.49 -4.75 -16.79
C LYS A 38 6.93 -5.06 -16.39
N PRO A 39 7.20 -5.36 -15.11
CA PRO A 39 8.53 -5.79 -14.65
C PRO A 39 9.07 -7.00 -15.39
N PHE A 40 8.25 -8.05 -15.56
CA PHE A 40 8.66 -9.30 -16.19
C PHE A 40 7.91 -9.54 -17.50
N ARG A 41 8.63 -10.09 -18.48
CA ARG A 41 8.04 -10.49 -19.77
C ARG A 41 7.18 -11.76 -19.61
N LYS A 42 6.34 -12.02 -20.61
CA LYS A 42 5.55 -13.25 -20.66
C LYS A 42 6.49 -14.46 -20.80
N ARG A 43 6.27 -15.51 -19.98
CA ARG A 43 7.08 -16.75 -19.94
C ARG A 43 8.55 -16.55 -19.49
N GLU A 44 8.83 -15.46 -18.80
CA GLU A 44 10.13 -15.27 -18.17
C GLU A 44 10.21 -16.11 -16.87
N PRO A 45 11.35 -16.77 -16.55
CA PRO A 45 11.47 -17.65 -15.37
C PRO A 45 11.09 -16.97 -14.05
N ARG A 46 11.47 -15.71 -13.87
CA ARG A 46 11.17 -14.88 -12.68
C ARG A 46 9.66 -14.72 -12.40
N MET A 47 8.79 -15.08 -13.35
CA MET A 47 7.34 -15.13 -13.14
C MET A 47 6.92 -16.17 -12.10
N GLU A 48 7.73 -17.20 -11.82
CA GLU A 48 7.42 -18.22 -10.81
C GLU A 48 7.32 -17.63 -9.40
N PHE A 49 7.99 -16.50 -9.15
CA PHE A 49 7.93 -15.78 -7.88
C PHE A 49 6.73 -14.83 -7.79
N ALA A 50 5.96 -14.63 -8.87
CA ALA A 50 4.86 -13.68 -8.87
C ALA A 50 3.69 -14.17 -8.01
N ILE A 51 3.34 -13.41 -6.97
CA ILE A 51 2.24 -13.74 -6.06
C ILE A 51 0.91 -13.43 -6.74
N THR A 52 0.09 -14.46 -6.94
CA THR A 52 -1.25 -14.34 -7.49
C THR A 52 -2.26 -15.22 -6.72
N PRO A 53 -3.41 -14.68 -6.29
CA PRO A 53 -3.86 -13.29 -6.46
C PRO A 53 -3.01 -12.30 -5.64
N LEU A 54 -2.95 -11.04 -6.11
CA LEU A 54 -2.34 -9.94 -5.37
C LEU A 54 -3.10 -9.73 -4.05
N ASP A 55 -2.37 -9.58 -2.95
CA ASP A 55 -2.91 -9.11 -1.68
C ASP A 55 -2.79 -7.58 -1.57
N PRO A 56 -3.90 -6.81 -1.53
CA PRO A 56 -3.82 -5.35 -1.43
C PRO A 56 -3.14 -4.84 -0.15
N ARG A 57 -3.05 -5.65 0.92
CA ARG A 57 -2.44 -5.27 2.20
C ARG A 57 -0.96 -4.92 2.09
N ILE A 58 -0.26 -5.41 1.05
CA ILE A 58 1.14 -5.04 0.80
C ILE A 58 1.34 -3.53 0.62
N HIS A 59 0.31 -2.81 0.17
CA HIS A 59 0.36 -1.35 0.03
C HIS A 59 0.35 -0.63 1.36
N PHE A 60 0.10 -1.32 2.47
CA PHE A 60 0.15 -0.74 3.81
C PHE A 60 1.43 -1.13 4.56
N THR A 61 2.17 -2.11 4.04
CA THR A 61 3.43 -2.60 4.64
C THR A 61 4.67 -1.91 4.06
N LEU A 62 4.64 -1.57 2.77
CA LEU A 62 5.79 -1.01 2.06
C LEU A 62 5.96 0.51 2.21
N VAL A 63 5.06 1.19 2.92
CA VAL A 63 4.95 2.67 2.95
C VAL A 63 5.87 3.33 3.98
N CYS A 64 6.68 2.56 4.69
CA CYS A 64 7.22 3.00 5.97
C CYS A 64 8.51 3.86 5.86
N GLY A 65 8.37 5.03 5.26
CA GLY A 65 9.29 6.17 5.43
C GLY A 65 8.61 7.47 5.87
N ALA A 66 7.26 7.51 5.97
CA ALA A 66 6.51 8.69 6.41
C ALA A 66 6.23 8.65 7.93
N ARG A 67 6.23 9.82 8.59
CA ARG A 67 6.08 10.02 10.06
C ARG A 67 4.82 9.39 10.67
N SER A 68 3.86 8.97 9.85
CA SER A 68 2.54 8.46 10.26
C SER A 68 2.35 6.96 10.01
N CYS A 69 3.40 6.23 9.59
CA CYS A 69 3.31 4.79 9.37
C CYS A 69 3.59 4.01 10.67
N PRO A 70 2.91 2.88 10.91
CA PRO A 70 3.36 1.95 11.94
C PRO A 70 4.81 1.54 11.66
N PRO A 71 5.63 1.28 12.70
CA PRO A 71 7.05 0.98 12.54
C PRO A 71 7.26 -0.16 11.53
N ILE A 72 8.35 -0.08 10.75
CA ILE A 72 8.79 -1.18 9.86
C ILE A 72 8.90 -2.44 10.71
N GLY A 73 7.87 -3.28 10.66
CA GLY A 73 7.91 -4.60 11.25
C GLY A 73 8.82 -5.47 10.40
N PHE A 74 9.73 -6.20 11.04
CA PHE A 74 10.27 -7.41 10.42
C PHE A 74 9.09 -8.37 10.26
N TYR A 75 8.86 -8.83 9.02
CA TYR A 75 7.78 -9.76 8.74
C TYR A 75 8.28 -11.18 8.90
N GLU A 76 7.57 -11.97 9.68
CA GLU A 76 7.89 -13.38 9.92
C GLU A 76 6.95 -14.26 9.11
N ALA A 77 7.48 -15.30 8.47
CA ALA A 77 6.70 -16.10 7.52
C ALA A 77 5.48 -16.79 8.17
N ASP A 78 5.59 -17.18 9.44
CA ASP A 78 4.53 -17.81 10.22
C ASP A 78 3.53 -16.79 10.83
N GLN A 79 3.87 -15.51 10.84
CA GLN A 79 3.02 -14.42 11.35
C GLN A 79 2.53 -13.47 10.25
N ILE A 80 2.86 -13.73 8.98
CA ILE A 80 2.63 -12.81 7.88
C ILE A 80 1.17 -12.35 7.80
N GLU A 81 0.20 -13.24 8.02
CA GLU A 81 -1.22 -12.90 7.96
C GLU A 81 -1.66 -11.89 9.02
N SER A 82 -1.23 -12.08 10.28
CA SER A 82 -1.58 -11.16 11.36
C SER A 82 -0.86 -9.82 11.21
N GLN A 83 0.37 -9.83 10.72
CA GLN A 83 1.14 -8.61 10.46
C GLN A 83 0.57 -7.80 9.29
N LEU A 84 0.14 -8.47 8.21
CA LEU A 84 -0.56 -7.82 7.10
C LEU A 84 -1.91 -7.24 7.54
N GLN A 85 -2.65 -7.98 8.37
CA GLN A 85 -3.91 -7.52 8.95
C GLN A 85 -3.69 -6.26 9.79
N LEU A 86 -2.73 -6.29 10.72
CA LEU A 86 -2.41 -5.17 11.60
C LEU A 86 -1.95 -3.93 10.81
N ALA A 87 -1.14 -4.12 9.77
CA ALA A 87 -0.71 -3.01 8.91
C ALA A 87 -1.91 -2.36 8.19
N ALA A 88 -2.86 -3.17 7.71
CA ALA A 88 -4.06 -2.68 7.05
C ALA A 88 -4.97 -1.91 8.03
N GLU A 89 -5.27 -2.49 9.20
CA GLU A 89 -6.05 -1.83 10.26
C GLU A 89 -5.40 -0.53 10.71
N SER A 90 -4.08 -0.55 10.97
CA SER A 90 -3.33 0.63 11.39
C SER A 90 -3.39 1.74 10.33
N PHE A 91 -3.19 1.41 9.05
CA PHE A 91 -3.24 2.39 7.98
C PHE A 91 -4.66 2.96 7.79
N ILE A 92 -5.67 2.11 7.76
CA ILE A 92 -7.08 2.50 7.51
C ILE A 92 -7.66 3.31 8.67
N ASN A 93 -7.20 3.11 9.90
CA ASN A 93 -7.64 3.90 11.06
C ASN A 93 -6.71 5.10 11.36
N SER A 94 -5.70 5.36 10.53
CA SER A 94 -4.81 6.52 10.63
C SER A 94 -5.40 7.77 9.96
N PRO A 95 -4.78 8.96 10.13
CA PRO A 95 -5.13 10.16 9.37
C PRO A 95 -5.03 10.02 7.84
N GLN A 96 -4.52 8.90 7.31
CA GLN A 96 -4.53 8.62 5.86
C GLN A 96 -5.93 8.30 5.31
N VAL A 97 -6.91 8.04 6.19
CA VAL A 97 -8.32 7.82 5.86
C VAL A 97 -9.20 8.60 6.83
N GLU A 98 -9.81 9.67 6.33
CA GLU A 98 -10.70 10.54 7.10
C GLU A 98 -12.11 10.47 6.54
N ILE A 99 -13.05 9.99 7.36
CA ILE A 99 -14.47 9.99 7.05
C ILE A 99 -15.06 11.28 7.60
N LEU A 100 -15.63 12.11 6.74
CA LEU A 100 -16.19 13.43 7.07
C LEU A 100 -17.71 13.43 6.79
N PRO A 101 -18.54 13.02 7.77
CA PRO A 101 -19.98 12.93 7.58
C PRO A 101 -20.65 14.23 7.15
N GLN A 102 -20.18 15.37 7.67
CA GLN A 102 -20.75 16.67 7.36
C GLN A 102 -20.50 17.11 5.91
N GLU A 103 -19.45 16.59 5.28
CA GLU A 103 -19.13 16.85 3.88
C GLU A 103 -19.69 15.79 2.92
N GLY A 104 -20.24 14.69 3.46
CA GLY A 104 -20.61 13.52 2.66
C GLY A 104 -19.43 12.94 1.89
N ALA A 105 -18.23 12.94 2.50
CA ALA A 105 -16.99 12.57 1.83
C ALA A 105 -16.08 11.67 2.69
N VAL A 106 -15.26 10.86 2.01
CA VAL A 106 -14.08 10.23 2.61
C VAL A 106 -12.85 10.78 1.92
N PHE A 107 -11.93 11.36 2.69
CA PHE A 107 -10.62 11.77 2.25
C PHE A 107 -9.62 10.66 2.50
N ILE A 108 -8.94 10.20 1.45
CA ILE A 108 -8.00 9.09 1.52
C ILE A 108 -6.65 9.42 0.88
N SER A 109 -5.60 8.72 1.31
CA SER A 109 -4.27 8.82 0.72
C SER A 109 -4.24 8.60 -0.79
N LYS A 110 -3.30 9.27 -1.49
CA LYS A 110 -3.11 9.09 -2.95
C LYS A 110 -2.66 7.68 -3.34
N ILE A 111 -2.22 6.84 -2.40
CA ILE A 111 -1.88 5.44 -2.70
C ILE A 111 -3.06 4.70 -3.33
N PHE A 112 -4.29 4.96 -2.87
CA PHE A 112 -5.51 4.40 -3.44
C PHE A 112 -5.78 4.89 -4.87
N LYS A 113 -5.27 6.09 -5.23
CA LYS A 113 -5.35 6.61 -6.60
C LYS A 113 -4.33 5.94 -7.51
N TRP A 114 -3.07 5.88 -7.08
CA TRP A 114 -1.98 5.34 -7.89
C TRP A 114 -2.14 3.85 -8.15
N TYR A 115 -2.56 3.11 -7.12
CA TYR A 115 -2.75 1.67 -7.16
C TYR A 115 -4.23 1.28 -7.23
N LYS A 116 -5.10 2.12 -7.81
CA LYS A 116 -6.56 1.88 -7.89
C LYS A 116 -6.94 0.46 -8.33
N ARG A 117 -6.22 -0.11 -9.31
CA ARG A 117 -6.45 -1.47 -9.82
C ARG A 117 -6.16 -2.57 -8.80
N ASP A 118 -5.33 -2.29 -7.80
CA ASP A 118 -4.95 -3.22 -6.74
C ASP A 118 -6.03 -3.25 -5.67
N PHE A 119 -6.74 -2.14 -5.47
CA PHE A 119 -7.90 -2.02 -4.58
C PHE A 119 -9.23 -2.24 -5.32
N ARG A 120 -9.36 -3.36 -6.04
CA ARG A 120 -10.57 -3.76 -6.79
C ARG A 120 -10.98 -2.85 -7.97
N GLY A 121 -10.27 -1.76 -8.24
CA GLY A 121 -10.38 -0.98 -9.48
C GLY A 121 -11.53 0.01 -9.56
N ASN A 122 -12.44 0.04 -8.58
CA ASN A 122 -13.60 0.93 -8.53
C ASN A 122 -13.89 1.41 -7.11
N ASP A 123 -14.73 2.44 -7.01
CA ASP A 123 -14.97 3.15 -5.75
C ASP A 123 -15.73 2.27 -4.75
N GLY A 124 -16.68 1.44 -5.20
CA GLY A 124 -17.40 0.49 -4.34
C GLY A 124 -16.48 -0.55 -3.70
N GLY A 125 -15.57 -1.13 -4.49
CA GLY A 125 -14.58 -2.09 -3.97
C GLY A 125 -13.56 -1.45 -3.03
N LEU A 126 -13.26 -0.16 -3.20
CA LEU A 126 -12.46 0.60 -2.25
C LEU A 126 -13.23 0.84 -0.96
N ILE A 127 -14.51 1.21 -1.00
CA ILE A 127 -15.34 1.33 0.19
C ILE A 127 -15.44 -0.01 0.95
N ASP A 128 -15.64 -1.12 0.23
CA ASP A 128 -15.64 -2.46 0.85
C ASP A 128 -14.31 -2.75 1.58
N LEU A 129 -13.18 -2.36 0.98
CA LEU A 129 -11.86 -2.51 1.60
C LEU A 129 -11.77 -1.69 2.89
N LEU A 130 -12.18 -0.41 2.88
CA LEU A 130 -12.19 0.43 4.07
C LEU A 130 -13.04 -0.21 5.17
N LEU A 131 -14.25 -0.67 4.83
CA LEU A 131 -15.17 -1.29 5.78
C LEU A 131 -14.62 -2.58 6.42
N ASN A 132 -13.77 -3.32 5.73
CA ASN A 132 -13.16 -4.53 6.28
C ASN A 132 -12.13 -4.25 7.38
N TYR A 133 -11.50 -3.07 7.37
CA TYR A 133 -10.39 -2.74 8.27
C TYR A 133 -10.68 -1.56 9.21
N LEU A 134 -11.79 -0.84 9.01
CA LEU A 134 -12.25 0.18 9.94
C LEU A 134 -12.64 -0.47 11.28
N ASP A 135 -12.23 0.19 12.36
CA ASP A 135 -12.67 -0.13 13.71
C ASP A 135 -14.19 0.01 13.81
N GLU A 136 -14.78 -0.81 14.69
CA GLU A 136 -16.20 -0.69 15.00
C GLU A 136 -16.52 0.68 15.60
N GLY A 137 -17.63 1.29 15.16
CA GLY A 137 -18.06 2.58 15.68
C GLY A 137 -18.81 3.43 14.66
N GLU A 138 -18.94 4.72 14.98
CA GLU A 138 -19.74 5.68 14.21
C GLU A 138 -19.23 5.86 12.78
N LYS A 139 -17.90 5.92 12.59
CA LYS A 139 -17.27 6.07 11.28
C LYS A 139 -17.62 4.93 10.33
N LYS A 140 -17.48 3.69 10.79
CA LYS A 140 -17.81 2.48 10.03
C LYS A 140 -19.30 2.41 9.74
N THR A 141 -20.14 2.63 10.76
CA THR A 141 -21.60 2.67 10.62
C THR A 141 -22.06 3.71 9.59
N TYR A 142 -21.52 4.92 9.66
CA TYR A 142 -21.83 5.99 8.72
C TYR A 142 -21.45 5.60 7.28
N LEU A 143 -20.24 5.05 7.09
CA LEU A 143 -19.77 4.65 5.77
C LEU A 143 -20.61 3.51 5.18
N GLN A 144 -21.01 2.53 6.00
CA GLN A 144 -21.89 1.44 5.59
C GLN A 144 -23.25 1.98 5.10
N GLN A 145 -23.84 2.91 5.84
CA GLN A 145 -25.15 3.49 5.50
C GLN A 145 -25.12 4.42 4.29
N ASN A 146 -23.97 5.03 4.00
CA ASN A 146 -23.83 6.05 2.96
C ASN A 146 -22.96 5.61 1.77
N ARG A 147 -22.65 4.32 1.65
CA ARG A 147 -21.75 3.73 0.63
C ARG A 147 -21.98 4.23 -0.80
N ASP A 148 -23.24 4.41 -1.20
CA ASP A 148 -23.60 4.76 -2.59
C ASP A 148 -23.70 6.28 -2.82
N LYS A 149 -23.62 7.08 -1.74
CA LYS A 149 -23.75 8.54 -1.78
C LYS A 149 -22.44 9.27 -1.46
N ILE A 150 -21.48 8.58 -0.85
CA ILE A 150 -20.26 9.18 -0.34
C ILE A 150 -19.28 9.52 -1.47
N ARG A 151 -18.66 10.69 -1.38
CA ARG A 151 -17.66 11.15 -2.35
C ARG A 151 -16.26 10.78 -1.89
N ILE A 152 -15.52 10.06 -2.73
CA ILE A 152 -14.10 9.79 -2.47
C ILE A 152 -13.27 11.00 -2.92
N ARG A 153 -12.47 11.54 -2.00
CA ARG A 153 -11.52 12.63 -2.23
C ARG A 153 -10.11 12.16 -1.86
N TYR A 154 -9.11 12.66 -2.57
CA TYR A 154 -7.72 12.29 -2.32
C TYR A 154 -7.00 13.41 -1.59
N GLN A 155 -6.32 13.07 -0.49
CA GLN A 155 -5.49 14.00 0.26
C GLN A 155 -4.34 14.55 -0.60
N PRO A 156 -3.89 15.79 -0.36
CA PRO A 156 -2.61 16.25 -0.90
C PRO A 156 -1.50 15.32 -0.40
N TYR A 157 -0.56 14.98 -1.27
CA TYR A 157 0.55 14.10 -0.92
C TYR A 157 1.80 14.96 -0.94
N ASP A 158 2.46 15.06 0.21
CA ASP A 158 3.75 15.71 0.32
C ASP A 158 4.84 14.71 -0.10
N TRP A 159 5.65 15.11 -1.07
CA TRP A 159 6.77 14.30 -1.59
C TRP A 159 8.05 14.47 -0.78
N ASN A 160 8.03 15.31 0.26
CA ASN A 160 9.16 15.47 1.17
C ASN A 160 9.40 14.16 1.92
N LEU A 161 10.38 13.40 1.45
CA LEU A 161 10.99 12.31 2.19
C LEU A 161 11.55 12.87 3.51
N ASN A 162 11.34 12.17 4.61
CA ASN A 162 11.99 12.51 5.88
C ASN A 162 13.51 12.40 5.67
N GLU A 163 14.19 13.54 5.53
CA GLU A 163 15.64 13.60 5.75
C GLU A 163 15.86 13.18 7.21
N GLY A 164 16.49 12.01 7.41
CA GLY A 164 16.73 11.48 8.74
C GLY A 164 17.52 12.48 9.57
N GLU A 165 17.00 12.85 10.74
CA GLU A 165 17.77 13.52 11.77
C GLU A 165 18.81 12.54 12.32
N ASN A 166 19.95 12.49 11.63
CA ASN A 166 21.18 11.97 12.18
C ASN A 166 21.77 13.07 13.07
N ARG A 167 21.24 13.24 14.29
CA ARG A 167 21.89 14.02 15.35
C ARG A 167 22.46 13.06 16.38
N GLU A 168 23.67 12.61 16.07
CA GLU A 168 24.82 12.59 16.97
C GLU A 168 24.48 12.86 18.45
N VAL A 169 24.44 11.80 19.26
CA VAL A 169 24.65 11.90 20.71
C VAL A 169 25.91 11.12 21.03
N MET A 170 27.04 11.75 20.75
CA MET A 170 28.30 11.46 21.43
C MET A 170 28.20 12.03 22.84
N ARG A 171 28.21 11.15 23.85
CA ARG A 171 28.83 11.40 25.15
C ARG A 171 29.59 10.16 25.56
#